data_AF-A0A8J7TBC1-F1
#
_entry.id   AF-A0A8J7TBC1-F1
#
_cell.length_a   1.000
_cell.length_b   1.000
_cell.length_c   1.000
_cell.angle_alpha   90.00
_cell.angle_beta   90.00
_cell.angle_gamma   90.00
#
_symmetry.space_group_name_H-M   'P 1'
#
loop_
_entity.id
_entity.type
_entity.pdbx_description
1 polymer ?
#
loop_
_entity_poly.entity_id
_entity_poly.type
_entity_poly.pdbx_seq_one_letter_code
_entity_poly.pdbx_strand_id
1 'polypeptide(L)' 'ATVVCRQLGCGSAFSAPNGAHYGPGSGSVLLGYISCSGPESSLGGCGKQDVKHYNLPHSGDAGVRCSGR' A
#
# COMPACT_ATOMS: atom_id res chain seq x y z
N ALA A 1 4.20 1.73 -3.97
CA ALA A 1 4.35 3.09 -3.36
C ALA A 1 4.05 4.23 -4.34
N THR A 2 4.63 4.25 -5.54
CA THR A 2 4.43 5.33 -6.54
C THR A 2 2.96 5.63 -6.84
N VAL A 3 2.15 4.59 -7.08
CA VAL A 3 0.70 4.72 -7.33
C VAL A 3 0.00 5.43 -6.17
N VAL A 4 0.32 5.08 -4.92
CA VAL A 4 -0.29 5.68 -3.72
C VAL A 4 0.10 7.16 -3.58
N CYS A 5 1.39 7.48 -3.67
CA CYS A 5 1.85 8.87 -3.55
C CYS A 5 1.28 9.77 -4.65
N ARG A 6 1.13 9.25 -5.88
CA ARG A 6 0.44 9.96 -6.96
C ARG A 6 -1.05 10.11 -6.69
N GLN A 7 -1.73 9.04 -6.28
CA GLN A 7 -3.16 9.04 -5.98
C GLN A 7 -3.52 10.07 -4.89
N LEU A 8 -2.65 10.24 -3.89
CA LEU A 8 -2.81 11.22 -2.82
C LEU A 8 -2.30 12.64 -3.17
N GLY A 9 -1.67 12.82 -4.33
CA GLY A 9 -1.08 14.10 -4.72
C GLY A 9 0.16 14.51 -3.93
N CYS A 10 0.78 13.60 -3.16
CA CYS A 10 1.93 13.87 -2.29
C CYS A 10 3.29 13.82 -3.02
N GLY A 11 3.31 13.89 -4.35
CA GLY A 11 4.52 13.83 -5.16
C GLY A 11 5.03 12.40 -5.44
N SER A 12 6.34 12.27 -5.56
CA SER A 12 7.03 11.01 -5.82
C SER A 12 7.14 10.13 -4.56
N ALA A 13 7.20 8.81 -4.74
CA ALA A 13 7.49 7.89 -3.64
C ALA A 13 8.99 7.91 -3.31
N PHE A 14 9.31 8.15 -2.04
CA PHE A 14 10.66 8.09 -1.50
C PHE A 14 11.00 6.69 -0.97
N SER A 15 10.07 6.08 -0.22
CA SER A 15 10.25 4.73 0.30
C SER A 15 8.93 3.97 0.45
N ALA A 16 9.06 2.65 0.57
CA ALA A 16 7.96 1.70 0.70
C ALA A 16 8.26 0.69 1.83
N PRO A 17 8.32 1.14 3.11
CA PRO A 17 8.61 0.23 4.20
C PRO A 17 7.49 -0.81 4.37
N ASN A 18 7.85 -2.01 4.80
CA ASN A 18 6.93 -3.07 5.16
C ASN A 18 7.08 -3.39 6.66
N GLY A 19 6.34 -4.39 7.15
CA GLY A 19 6.55 -4.91 8.49
C GLY A 19 6.01 -4.00 9.60
N ALA A 20 4.86 -3.34 9.37
CA ALA A 20 4.25 -2.43 10.33
C ALA A 20 5.19 -1.29 10.80
N HIS A 21 6.03 -0.79 9.90
CA HIS A 21 7.02 0.26 10.20
C HIS A 21 6.45 1.51 10.88
N TYR A 22 5.20 1.87 10.57
CA TYR A 22 4.50 3.01 11.19
C TYR A 22 3.55 2.62 12.32
N GLY A 23 3.68 1.39 12.81
CA GLY A 23 2.74 0.74 13.72
C GLY A 23 1.74 -0.15 12.98
N PRO A 24 1.28 -1.25 13.62
CA PRO A 24 0.26 -2.12 13.05
C PRO A 24 -1.10 -1.42 13.05
N GLY A 25 -1.88 -1.69 12.01
CA GLY A 25 -3.29 -1.33 11.97
C GLY A 25 -4.14 -2.21 12.90
N SER A 26 -5.45 -2.02 12.81
CA SER A 26 -6.45 -2.80 13.53
C SER A 26 -7.64 -3.10 12.63
N GLY A 27 -8.28 -4.25 12.83
CA GLY A 27 -9.46 -4.66 12.07
C GLY A 27 -9.11 -5.57 10.89
N SER A 28 -9.87 -5.46 9.80
CA SER A 28 -9.68 -6.29 8.61
C SER A 28 -8.70 -5.66 7.63
N VAL A 29 -7.71 -6.43 7.19
CA VAL A 29 -6.85 -6.06 6.06
C VAL A 29 -7.66 -6.19 4.76
N LEU A 30 -7.90 -5.06 4.09
CA LEU A 30 -8.74 -5.02 2.89
C LEU A 30 -8.01 -5.46 1.62
N LEU A 31 -6.69 -5.25 1.58
CA LEU A 31 -5.85 -5.50 0.41
C LEU A 31 -4.52 -6.10 0.87
N GLY A 32 -4.00 -7.05 0.11
CA GLY A 32 -2.68 -7.63 0.30
C GLY A 32 -2.19 -8.28 -0.99
N TYR A 33 -0.91 -8.64 -1.01
CA TYR A 33 -0.21 -9.12 -2.21
C TYR A 33 -0.46 -8.24 -3.45
N ILE A 34 -0.41 -6.91 -3.25
CA ILE A 34 -0.63 -5.93 -4.32
C ILE A 34 0.63 -5.84 -5.20
N SER A 35 0.45 -5.97 -6.51
CA SER A 35 1.47 -5.75 -7.53
C SER A 35 1.00 -4.67 -8.50
N CYS A 36 1.69 -3.54 -8.52
CA CYS A 36 1.44 -2.44 -9.45
C CYS A 36 2.58 -2.37 -10.47
N SER A 37 2.24 -2.08 -11.72
CA SER A 37 3.17 -1.78 -12.81
C SER A 37 3.73 -0.35 -12.77
N GLY A 38 3.08 0.57 -12.05
CA GLY A 38 3.52 1.96 -11.85
C GLY A 38 2.67 3.06 -12.53
N PRO A 39 2.06 2.88 -13.72
CA PRO A 39 1.24 3.90 -14.37
C PRO A 39 -0.23 3.93 -13.91
N GLU A 40 -0.67 3.03 -13.02
CA GLU A 40 -2.07 2.98 -12.55
C GLU A 40 -2.49 4.25 -11.81
N SER A 41 -3.68 4.76 -12.08
CA SER A 41 -4.20 5.98 -11.43
C SER A 41 -4.51 5.79 -9.94
N SER A 42 -4.77 4.56 -9.50
CA SER A 42 -5.08 4.24 -8.11
C SER A 42 -4.70 2.80 -7.76
N LEU A 43 -4.60 2.51 -6.46
CA LEU A 43 -4.39 1.15 -5.95
C LEU A 43 -5.45 0.15 -6.45
N GLY A 44 -6.67 0.61 -6.72
CA GLY A 44 -7.75 -0.23 -7.23
C GLY A 44 -7.45 -0.85 -8.59
N GLY A 45 -6.66 -0.17 -9.42
CA GLY A 45 -6.25 -0.63 -10.75
C GLY A 45 -5.03 -1.56 -10.77
N CYS A 46 -4.38 -1.77 -9.63
CA CYS A 46 -3.25 -2.70 -9.55
C CYS A 46 -3.72 -4.16 -9.52
N GLY A 47 -2.84 -5.06 -9.94
CA GLY A 47 -3.00 -6.48 -9.67
C GLY A 47 -3.00 -6.73 -8.17
N LYS A 48 -3.97 -7.51 -7.69
CA LYS A 48 -4.14 -7.85 -6.27
C LYS A 48 -4.66 -9.26 -6.16
N GLN A 49 -4.25 -9.98 -5.12
CA GLN A 49 -4.99 -11.17 -4.70
C GLN A 49 -6.14 -10.73 -3.81
N ASP A 50 -7.30 -11.37 -3.95
CA ASP A 50 -8.43 -11.09 -3.08
C ASP A 50 -8.16 -11.65 -1.68
N VAL A 51 -7.74 -10.74 -0.79
CA VAL A 51 -7.31 -11.08 0.57
C VAL A 51 -8.48 -11.17 1.55
N LYS A 52 -9.70 -10.87 1.12
CA LYS A 52 -10.92 -10.99 1.95
C LYS A 52 -11.10 -12.39 2.58
N HIS A 53 -10.42 -13.42 2.07
CA HIS A 53 -10.45 -14.78 2.60
C HIS A 53 -9.31 -15.11 3.59
N TYR A 54 -8.31 -14.25 3.71
CA TYR A 54 -7.16 -14.46 4.59
C TYR A 54 -7.11 -13.36 5.64
N ASN A 55 -7.25 -13.72 6.92
CA ASN A 55 -6.96 -12.82 8.04
C ASN A 55 -5.45 -12.55 8.07
N LEU A 56 -4.96 -11.67 7.19
CA LEU A 56 -3.56 -11.30 7.16
C LEU A 56 -3.18 -10.59 8.46
N PRO A 57 -2.00 -10.90 9.02
CA PRO A 57 -1.55 -10.26 10.23
C PRO A 57 -1.12 -8.81 9.96
N HIS A 58 -1.47 -7.90 10.85
CA HIS A 58 -1.03 -6.50 10.80
C HIS A 58 0.48 -6.32 10.96
N SER A 59 1.21 -7.36 11.41
CA SER A 59 2.67 -7.35 11.39
C SER A 59 3.25 -7.22 9.98
N GLY A 60 2.44 -7.50 8.94
CA GLY A 60 2.81 -7.35 7.53
C GLY A 60 2.40 -6.02 6.90
N ASP A 61 1.81 -5.09 7.66
CA ASP A 61 1.27 -3.85 7.10
C ASP A 61 2.34 -3.06 6.34
N ALA A 62 1.97 -2.62 5.14
CA ALA A 62 2.83 -1.85 4.24
C ALA A 62 2.60 -0.36 4.44
N GLY A 63 3.69 0.41 4.40
CA GLY A 63 3.68 1.86 4.46
C GLY A 63 4.29 2.50 3.21
N VAL A 64 4.10 3.81 3.08
CA VAL A 64 4.77 4.62 2.05
C VAL A 64 5.30 5.90 2.67
N ARG A 65 6.44 6.39 2.17
CA ARG A 65 6.90 7.76 2.41
C ARG A 65 6.94 8.48 1.07
N CYS A 66 6.18 9.57 0.96
CA CYS A 66 6.16 10.40 -0.24
C CYS A 66 7.09 11.62 -0.06
N SER A 67 7.45 12.29 -1.14
CA SER A 67 8.26 13.52 -1.08
C SER A 67 7.53 14.69 -0.43
N GLY A 68 6.20 14.62 -0.29
CA GLY A 68 5.43 15.59 0.49
C GLY A 68 5.52 17.00 -0.08
N ARG A 69 5.40 17.07 -1.41
CA ARG A 69 5.54 18.26 -2.27
C ARG A 69 5.41 19.61 -1.56
#